data_AF-A0A928XEJ8-F1
#
_entry.id   AF-A0A928XEJ8-F1
#
_cell.length_a   1.000
_cell.length_b   1.000
_cell.length_c   1.000
_cell.angle_alpha   90.00
_cell.angle_beta   90.00
_cell.angle_gamma   90.00
#
_symmetry.space_group_name_H-M   'P 1'
#
loop_
_entity.id
_entity.type
_entity.pdbx_description
1 polymer ?
#
loop_
_entity_poly.entity_id
_entity_poly.type
_entity_poly.pdbx_seq_one_letter_code
_entity_poly.pdbx_strand_id
1 'polypeptide(L)'
;MGFRFHKSIGLGKFLRLNISKSGIGFSAGLPGLRISTGPQGAYFTAGLPGTGLSYRKKLNTARGDRSTTSAKTKTAETKTDVPSPGFFAPRHEKELAKGLEAYEAGQADEALEHFLAAADDEPGAAILAATILAEREDGSEFKAIELLEKVVQSDGEFPTPLMEKYLAGTEIEINITPRVTVAVPVDGLAATLLLVELYQSTRRVREAIALLEELVELAEQPVLVLSLCELYASREIWDGIIERAQGIEPVDDVTVEIAIYYGRAMQEKELHDAAISVFSKTLSKKKGRHPDLLNEAAYWRAISYQTQGKHSQARKEFEKLYAEAPNFRDVAQRLTDFSVR
;
A
#
# COMPACT_ATOMS: atom_id res chain seq x y z
N MET A 1 22.06 13.76 32.63
CA MET A 1 23.02 13.55 31.51
C MET A 1 22.79 12.16 30.96
N GLY A 2 21.98 12.02 29.91
CA GLY A 2 21.61 10.71 29.34
C GLY A 2 22.26 10.51 27.97
N PHE A 3 22.69 9.29 27.67
CA PHE A 3 23.21 8.92 26.35
C PHE A 3 22.16 9.15 25.26
N ARG A 4 22.56 9.84 24.18
CA ARG A 4 21.71 10.09 23.00
C ARG A 4 22.12 9.14 21.88
N PHE A 5 21.21 8.24 21.49
CA PHE A 5 21.44 7.34 20.35
C PHE A 5 20.94 8.01 19.06
N HIS A 6 21.86 8.16 18.10
CA HIS A 6 21.58 8.61 16.74
C HIS A 6 22.50 7.85 15.78
N LYS A 7 21.91 7.16 14.79
CA LYS A 7 22.66 6.41 13.78
C LYS A 7 22.15 6.81 12.39
N SER A 8 23.04 7.33 11.54
CA SER A 8 22.73 7.60 10.13
C SER A 8 23.37 6.52 9.26
N ILE A 9 22.58 5.90 8.38
CA ILE A 9 23.00 4.84 7.46
C ILE A 9 22.74 5.35 6.03
N GLY A 10 23.75 5.27 5.16
CA GLY A 10 23.59 5.65 3.75
C GLY A 10 22.88 4.54 2.97
N LEU A 11 21.84 4.90 2.23
CA LEU A 11 21.08 4.00 1.34
C LEU A 11 21.42 4.25 -0.14
N GLY A 12 22.55 4.90 -0.42
CA GLY A 12 23.00 5.29 -1.76
C GLY A 12 23.67 6.66 -1.80
N LYS A 13 23.90 7.20 -3.00
CA LYS A 13 24.62 8.47 -3.21
C LYS A 13 23.83 9.69 -2.70
N PHE A 14 22.51 9.60 -2.63
CA PHE A 14 21.62 10.72 -2.29
C PHE A 14 20.62 10.43 -1.17
N LEU A 15 20.54 9.20 -0.64
CA LEU A 15 19.56 8.83 0.37
C LEU A 15 20.23 8.35 1.67
N ARG A 16 19.68 8.79 2.81
CA ARG A 16 20.15 8.41 4.14
C ARG A 16 18.98 8.12 5.07
N LEU A 17 19.10 7.01 5.79
CA LEU A 17 18.25 6.67 6.91
C LEU A 17 18.83 7.27 8.19
N ASN A 18 18.00 7.91 9.01
CA ASN A 18 18.36 8.51 10.29
C ASN A 18 17.54 7.85 11.40
N ILE A 19 18.20 7.09 12.26
CA ILE A 19 17.56 6.40 13.38
C ILE A 19 17.87 7.18 14.65
N SER A 20 16.85 7.51 15.44
CA SER A 20 16.98 8.23 16.71
C SER A 20 16.04 7.67 17.76
N LYS A 21 16.22 8.07 19.03
CA LYS A 21 15.30 7.71 20.13
C LYS A 21 13.83 8.10 19.86
N SER A 22 13.60 9.14 19.04
CA SER A 22 12.25 9.60 18.67
C SER A 22 11.64 8.87 17.47
N GLY A 23 12.38 7.98 16.80
CA GLY A 23 11.91 7.25 15.61
C GLY A 23 12.86 7.36 14.40
N ILE A 24 12.40 6.79 13.29
CA ILE A 24 13.13 6.69 12.02
C ILE A 24 12.75 7.87 11.12
N GLY A 25 13.76 8.46 10.48
CA GLY A 25 13.59 9.53 9.50
C GLY A 25 14.45 9.30 8.28
N PHE A 26 14.08 9.92 7.16
CA PHE A 26 14.79 9.81 5.89
C PHE A 26 15.43 11.14 5.53
N SER A 27 16.47 11.11 4.72
CA SER A 27 17.06 12.31 4.15
C SER A 27 17.49 12.04 2.72
N ALA A 28 16.96 12.83 1.79
CA ALA A 28 17.26 12.74 0.38
C ALA A 28 17.91 14.04 -0.11
N GLY A 29 19.00 13.94 -0.87
CA GLY A 29 19.62 15.08 -1.55
C GLY A 29 21.14 15.01 -1.68
N LEU A 30 21.67 16.06 -2.32
CA LEU A 30 23.08 16.26 -2.63
C LEU A 30 23.82 16.95 -1.47
N PRO A 31 25.17 16.88 -1.40
CA PRO A 31 25.95 17.66 -0.45
C PRO A 31 25.65 19.15 -0.61
N GLY A 32 24.99 19.75 0.39
CA GLY A 32 24.57 21.15 0.35
C GLY A 32 23.11 21.39 -0.06
N LEU A 33 22.33 20.39 -0.46
CA LEU A 33 20.89 20.57 -0.68
C LEU A 33 20.15 19.27 -0.39
N ARG A 34 19.50 19.21 0.77
CA ARG A 34 18.87 17.99 1.28
C ARG A 34 17.57 18.28 1.99
N ILE A 35 16.63 17.35 1.87
CA ILE A 35 15.39 17.34 2.62
C ILE A 35 15.45 16.18 3.58
N SER A 36 15.17 16.43 4.85
CA SER A 36 15.13 15.39 5.90
C SER A 36 13.75 15.33 6.52
N THR A 37 13.10 14.18 6.45
CA THR A 37 11.80 13.89 7.08
C THR A 37 12.01 12.99 8.29
N GLY A 38 11.22 13.17 9.35
CA GLY A 38 11.34 12.34 10.54
C GLY A 38 10.40 12.75 11.66
N PRO A 39 10.51 12.13 12.84
CA PRO A 39 9.53 12.27 13.93
C PRO A 39 9.40 13.68 14.51
N GLN A 40 10.36 14.56 14.20
CA GLN A 40 10.38 15.96 14.66
C GLN A 40 9.95 16.96 13.57
N GLY A 41 9.41 16.45 12.45
CA GLY A 41 8.99 17.22 11.28
C GLY A 41 9.97 17.13 10.12
N ALA A 42 9.56 17.70 8.98
CA ALA A 42 10.39 17.80 7.79
C ALA A 42 11.26 19.07 7.86
N TYR A 43 12.50 18.97 7.37
CA TYR A 43 13.45 20.07 7.34
C TYR A 43 14.09 20.13 5.96
N PHE A 44 14.04 21.30 5.35
CA PHE A 44 14.83 21.63 4.17
C PHE A 44 16.17 22.20 4.63
N THR A 45 17.29 21.70 4.09
CA THR A 45 18.63 22.22 4.38
C THR A 45 19.35 22.52 3.07
N ALA A 46 19.63 23.78 2.81
CA ALA A 46 20.51 24.24 1.75
C ALA A 46 21.84 24.74 2.36
N GLY A 47 22.97 24.58 1.69
CA GLY A 47 24.27 25.01 2.18
C GLY A 47 25.31 25.00 1.07
N LEU A 48 26.20 25.98 1.11
CA LEU A 48 27.22 26.18 0.09
C LEU A 48 28.47 25.37 0.46
N PRO A 49 28.88 24.36 -0.35
CA PRO A 49 30.02 23.51 -0.05
C PRO A 49 31.30 24.33 0.13
N GLY A 50 32.11 24.00 1.15
CA GLY A 50 33.41 24.65 1.39
C GLY A 50 33.36 26.02 2.08
N THR A 51 32.17 26.58 2.35
CA THR A 51 32.02 27.92 2.96
C THR A 51 31.57 27.91 4.42
N GLY A 52 31.09 26.75 4.92
CA GLY A 52 30.51 26.62 6.26
C GLY A 52 29.09 27.20 6.41
N LEU A 53 28.55 27.86 5.38
CA LEU A 53 27.20 28.44 5.40
C LEU A 53 26.14 27.40 5.04
N SER A 54 25.17 27.20 5.93
CA SER A 54 23.97 26.38 5.69
C SER A 54 22.72 27.03 6.25
N TYR A 55 21.65 27.02 5.45
CA TYR A 55 20.31 27.45 5.77
C TYR A 55 19.42 26.22 6.00
N ARG A 56 18.91 26.07 7.22
CA ARG A 56 18.00 24.98 7.59
C ARG A 56 16.64 25.56 7.94
N LYS A 57 15.61 25.23 7.16
CA LYS A 57 14.22 25.63 7.38
C LYS A 57 13.41 24.43 7.83
N LYS A 58 12.77 24.54 9.00
CA LYS A 58 11.75 23.58 9.43
C LYS A 58 10.51 23.80 8.58
N LEU A 59 10.03 22.75 7.94
CA LEU A 59 8.79 22.75 7.20
C LEU A 59 7.69 22.48 8.24
N ASN A 60 6.97 23.54 8.63
CA ASN A 60 5.85 23.40 9.55
C ASN A 60 4.62 22.94 8.77
N THR A 61 4.01 21.84 9.19
CA THR A 61 2.62 21.56 8.86
C THR A 61 1.76 22.60 9.57
N ALA A 62 0.96 23.35 8.82
CA ALA A 62 0.18 24.46 9.35
C ALA A 62 -0.86 23.94 10.34
N ARG A 63 -0.78 24.39 11.60
CA ARG A 63 -1.82 24.22 12.62
C ARG A 63 -2.45 25.59 12.82
N GLY A 64 -3.77 25.66 12.60
CA GLY A 64 -4.52 26.89 12.43
C GLY A 64 -4.40 27.88 13.60
N ASP A 65 -4.29 29.15 13.24
CA ASP A 65 -4.40 30.27 14.16
C ASP A 65 -5.69 31.06 13.85
N ARG A 66 -6.52 31.20 14.88
CA ARG A 66 -7.84 31.86 14.83
C ARG A 66 -7.62 33.36 14.94
N SER A 67 -7.94 34.10 13.89
CA SER A 67 -8.14 35.55 13.97
C SER A 67 -9.52 35.91 13.45
N THR A 68 -10.35 36.38 14.37
CA THR A 68 -11.67 36.99 14.14
C THR A 68 -11.50 38.42 13.65
N THR A 69 -12.08 38.80 12.52
CA THR A 69 -12.68 40.13 12.31
C THR A 69 -13.73 40.08 11.19
N SER A 70 -14.88 40.70 11.46
CA SER A 70 -16.13 40.68 10.70
C SER A 70 -16.16 41.38 9.34
N ALA A 71 -17.09 40.87 8.51
CA ALA A 71 -18.01 41.55 7.59
C ALA A 71 -17.48 42.14 6.26
N LYS A 72 -17.81 41.45 5.15
CA LYS A 72 -18.86 41.89 4.21
C LYS A 72 -19.17 40.83 3.15
N THR A 73 -20.46 40.66 2.90
CA THR A 73 -21.13 39.79 1.94
C THR A 73 -20.50 39.81 0.55
N LYS A 74 -20.07 38.63 0.06
CA LYS A 74 -20.06 38.21 -1.34
C LYS A 74 -20.12 36.67 -1.36
N THR A 75 -21.03 36.18 -2.20
CA THR A 75 -21.28 34.82 -2.71
C THR A 75 -20.43 33.69 -2.13
N ALA A 76 -21.08 32.66 -1.57
CA ALA A 76 -20.43 31.45 -1.07
C ALA A 76 -19.83 30.65 -2.22
N GLU A 77 -18.56 30.92 -2.52
CA GLU A 77 -17.67 29.98 -3.20
C GLU A 77 -17.24 28.95 -2.15
N THR A 78 -17.57 27.68 -2.39
CA THR A 78 -16.90 26.53 -1.78
C THR A 78 -15.42 26.68 -2.09
N LYS A 79 -14.62 27.09 -1.10
CA LYS A 79 -13.17 27.11 -1.23
C LYS A 79 -12.69 25.67 -1.34
N THR A 80 -12.39 25.24 -2.55
CA THR A 80 -11.61 24.04 -2.87
C THR A 80 -10.21 24.22 -2.28
N ASP A 81 -9.65 23.16 -1.68
CA ASP A 81 -8.25 23.17 -1.17
C ASP A 81 -7.24 22.87 -2.31
N VAL A 82 -7.76 22.63 -3.52
CA VAL A 82 -7.00 22.37 -4.74
C VAL A 82 -6.18 23.61 -5.14
N PRO A 83 -4.85 23.46 -5.36
CA PRO A 83 -4.02 24.58 -5.81
C PRO A 83 -4.47 25.14 -7.16
N SER A 84 -4.67 26.46 -7.27
CA SER A 84 -5.05 27.05 -8.56
C SER A 84 -3.92 26.92 -9.60
N PRO A 85 -4.20 26.50 -10.84
CA PRO A 85 -3.22 26.50 -11.92
C PRO A 85 -2.78 27.92 -12.26
N GLY A 86 -1.51 28.08 -12.66
CA GLY A 86 -0.99 29.38 -13.08
C GLY A 86 -1.68 29.89 -14.35
N PHE A 87 -1.66 31.20 -14.58
CA PHE A 87 -2.25 31.80 -15.79
C PHE A 87 -1.71 31.15 -17.09
N PHE A 88 -0.40 30.88 -17.11
CA PHE A 88 0.32 30.24 -18.21
C PHE A 88 0.45 28.71 -18.07
N ALA A 89 -0.27 28.09 -17.14
CA ALA A 89 -0.27 26.64 -17.00
C ALA A 89 -0.74 25.97 -18.32
N PRO A 90 -0.12 24.85 -18.71
CA PRO A 90 -0.54 24.06 -19.86
C PRO A 90 -1.96 23.52 -19.67
N ARG A 91 -2.56 23.04 -20.77
CA ARG A 91 -3.95 22.57 -20.75
C ARG A 91 -4.14 21.42 -19.76
N HIS A 92 -3.30 20.38 -19.80
CA HIS A 92 -3.43 19.21 -18.91
C HIS A 92 -3.36 19.59 -17.42
N GLU A 93 -2.56 20.59 -17.02
CA GLU A 93 -2.53 21.06 -15.63
C GLU A 93 -3.86 21.73 -15.23
N LYS A 94 -4.45 22.52 -16.14
CA LYS A 94 -5.76 23.14 -15.92
C LYS A 94 -6.88 22.11 -15.85
N GLU A 95 -6.85 21.09 -16.70
CA GLU A 95 -7.81 19.99 -16.67
C GLU A 95 -7.64 19.15 -15.40
N LEU A 96 -6.41 18.81 -14.98
CA LEU A 96 -6.16 18.11 -13.72
C LEU A 96 -6.76 18.88 -12.52
N ALA A 97 -6.51 20.20 -12.43
CA ALA A 97 -7.04 21.02 -11.35
C ALA A 97 -8.58 21.01 -11.32
N LYS A 98 -9.23 21.20 -12.48
CA LYS A 98 -10.70 21.13 -12.58
C LYS A 98 -11.25 19.75 -12.22
N GLY A 99 -10.57 18.68 -12.64
CA GLY A 99 -10.94 17.31 -12.29
C GLY A 99 -10.91 17.09 -10.78
N LEU A 100 -9.89 17.61 -10.09
CA LEU A 100 -9.79 17.56 -8.63
C LEU A 100 -10.88 18.39 -7.94
N GLU A 101 -11.17 19.59 -8.43
CA GLU A 101 -12.26 20.43 -7.91
C GLU A 101 -13.63 19.72 -8.05
N ALA A 102 -13.90 19.12 -9.22
CA ALA A 102 -15.11 18.34 -9.45
C ALA A 102 -15.17 17.08 -8.58
N TYR A 103 -14.04 16.41 -8.37
CA TYR A 103 -13.94 15.24 -7.50
C TYR A 103 -14.24 15.59 -6.03
N GLU A 104 -13.65 16.68 -5.50
CA GLU A 104 -13.95 17.20 -4.16
C GLU A 104 -15.42 17.63 -4.02
N ALA A 105 -16.05 18.08 -5.10
CA ALA A 105 -17.47 18.41 -5.15
C ALA A 105 -18.41 17.20 -5.28
N GLY A 106 -17.87 15.98 -5.38
CA GLY A 106 -18.63 14.73 -5.55
C GLY A 106 -19.21 14.55 -6.95
N GLN A 107 -18.70 15.27 -7.95
CA GLN A 107 -19.16 15.24 -9.34
C GLN A 107 -18.29 14.27 -10.16
N ALA A 108 -18.46 12.96 -9.93
CA ALA A 108 -17.57 11.93 -10.47
C ALA A 108 -17.50 11.90 -12.01
N ASP A 109 -18.60 12.14 -12.72
CA ASP A 109 -18.61 12.18 -14.19
C ASP A 109 -17.83 13.37 -14.74
N GLU A 110 -18.03 14.56 -14.17
CA GLU A 110 -17.31 15.78 -14.56
C GLU A 110 -15.82 15.67 -14.24
N ALA A 111 -15.48 15.10 -13.07
CA ALA A 111 -14.11 14.80 -12.71
C ALA A 111 -13.45 13.85 -13.72
N LEU A 112 -14.14 12.77 -14.10
CA LEU A 112 -13.65 11.82 -15.08
C LEU A 112 -13.40 12.46 -16.44
N GLU A 113 -14.31 13.30 -16.94
CA GLU A 113 -14.12 14.03 -18.21
C GLU A 113 -12.82 14.85 -18.20
N HIS A 114 -12.59 15.59 -17.12
CA HIS A 114 -11.38 16.40 -16.95
C HIS A 114 -10.11 15.56 -16.79
N PHE A 115 -10.15 14.47 -16.02
CA PHE A 115 -9.01 13.57 -15.89
C PHE A 115 -8.65 12.89 -17.21
N LEU A 116 -9.65 12.41 -17.96
CA LEU A 116 -9.42 11.85 -19.31
C LEU A 116 -8.83 12.89 -20.27
N ALA A 117 -9.23 14.15 -20.18
CA ALA A 117 -8.68 15.23 -21.01
C ALA A 117 -7.21 15.56 -20.71
N ALA A 118 -6.70 15.19 -19.53
CA ALA A 118 -5.29 15.36 -19.13
C ALA A 118 -4.46 14.07 -19.21
N ALA A 119 -5.10 12.90 -19.31
CA ALA A 119 -4.47 11.59 -19.11
C ALA A 119 -3.32 11.25 -20.07
N ASP A 120 -3.34 11.77 -21.30
CA ASP A 120 -2.27 11.54 -22.28
C ASP A 120 -0.97 12.29 -21.94
N ASP A 121 -1.05 13.41 -21.21
CA ASP A 121 0.09 14.26 -20.86
C ASP A 121 0.50 14.15 -19.38
N GLU A 122 -0.43 13.80 -18.50
CA GLU A 122 -0.22 13.78 -17.06
C GLU A 122 -0.64 12.42 -16.46
N PRO A 123 0.32 11.55 -16.09
CA PRO A 123 0.05 10.23 -15.53
C PRO A 123 -0.83 10.25 -14.28
N GLY A 124 -0.79 11.32 -13.47
CA GLY A 124 -1.64 11.45 -12.29
C GLY A 124 -3.12 11.55 -12.64
N ALA A 125 -3.44 12.25 -13.73
CA ALA A 125 -4.80 12.29 -14.25
C ALA A 125 -5.24 10.93 -14.80
N ALA A 126 -4.34 10.19 -15.47
CA ALA A 126 -4.64 8.85 -15.95
C ALA A 126 -4.96 7.87 -14.82
N ILE A 127 -4.19 7.90 -13.71
CA ILE A 127 -4.44 7.05 -12.53
C ILE A 127 -5.79 7.39 -11.89
N LEU A 128 -6.10 8.68 -11.71
CA LEU A 128 -7.38 9.11 -11.13
C LEU A 128 -8.57 8.75 -12.03
N ALA A 129 -8.46 8.94 -13.34
CA ALA A 129 -9.45 8.49 -14.30
C ALA A 129 -9.67 6.98 -14.23
N ALA A 130 -8.58 6.20 -14.21
CA ALA A 130 -8.65 4.74 -14.12
C ALA A 130 -9.30 4.28 -12.80
N THR A 131 -9.06 4.99 -11.69
CA THR A 131 -9.70 4.70 -10.39
C THR A 131 -11.21 4.87 -10.49
N ILE A 132 -11.69 5.99 -11.05
CA ILE A 132 -13.14 6.21 -11.24
C ILE A 132 -13.74 5.19 -12.20
N LEU A 133 -13.05 4.84 -13.28
CA LEU A 133 -13.51 3.86 -14.26
C LEU A 133 -13.58 2.43 -13.66
N ALA A 134 -12.65 2.07 -12.78
CA ALA A 134 -12.60 0.75 -12.14
C ALA A 134 -13.79 0.49 -11.20
N GLU A 135 -14.41 1.54 -10.67
CA GLU A 135 -15.59 1.44 -9.80
C GLU A 135 -16.92 1.33 -10.57
N ARG A 136 -16.90 1.49 -11.90
CA ARG A 136 -18.13 1.44 -12.72
C ARG A 136 -18.48 0.01 -13.12
N GLU A 137 -19.76 -0.31 -13.07
CA GLU A 137 -20.32 -1.61 -13.50
C GLU A 137 -20.81 -1.59 -14.96
N ASP A 138 -20.15 -0.82 -15.84
CA ASP A 138 -20.58 -0.57 -17.23
C ASP A 138 -19.60 -1.08 -18.31
N GLY A 139 -18.56 -1.81 -17.93
CA GLY A 139 -17.52 -2.30 -18.85
C GLY A 139 -16.33 -1.34 -19.01
N SER A 140 -16.28 -0.26 -18.22
CA SER A 140 -15.21 0.74 -18.23
C SER A 140 -13.83 0.19 -17.81
N GLU A 141 -13.75 -1.03 -17.25
CA GLU A 141 -12.49 -1.64 -16.82
C GLU A 141 -11.45 -1.74 -17.94
N PHE A 142 -11.87 -1.96 -19.19
CA PHE A 142 -10.95 -2.04 -20.33
C PHE A 142 -10.29 -0.69 -20.63
N LYS A 143 -11.01 0.41 -20.42
CA LYS A 143 -10.44 1.75 -20.60
C LYS A 143 -9.50 2.10 -19.46
N ALA A 144 -9.84 1.71 -18.22
CA ALA A 144 -8.96 1.86 -17.07
C ALA A 144 -7.63 1.11 -17.29
N ILE A 145 -7.70 -0.12 -17.80
CA ILE A 145 -6.52 -0.92 -18.15
C ILE A 145 -5.66 -0.21 -19.21
N GLU A 146 -6.26 0.30 -20.30
CA GLU A 146 -5.50 1.01 -21.35
C GLU A 146 -4.74 2.22 -20.80
N LEU A 147 -5.37 2.99 -19.90
CA LEU A 147 -4.75 4.15 -19.25
C LEU A 147 -3.57 3.73 -18.37
N LEU A 148 -3.76 2.71 -17.54
CA LEU A 148 -2.75 2.25 -16.60
C LEU A 148 -1.59 1.52 -17.28
N GLU A 149 -1.84 0.74 -18.34
CA GLU A 149 -0.78 0.12 -19.16
C GLU A 149 0.15 1.20 -19.71
N LYS A 150 -0.39 2.32 -20.22
CA LYS A 150 0.41 3.46 -20.70
C LYS A 150 1.24 4.10 -19.58
N VAL A 151 0.66 4.27 -18.39
CA VAL A 151 1.37 4.85 -17.23
C VAL A 151 2.52 3.94 -16.79
N VAL A 152 2.25 2.65 -16.60
CA VAL A 152 3.23 1.66 -16.13
C VAL A 152 4.36 1.43 -17.14
N GLN A 153 4.07 1.52 -18.44
CA GLN A 153 5.08 1.40 -19.51
C GLN A 153 5.85 2.70 -19.78
N SER A 154 5.52 3.81 -19.11
CA SER A 154 6.20 5.08 -19.33
C SER A 154 7.58 5.09 -18.67
N ASP A 155 8.59 5.63 -19.36
CA ASP A 155 9.94 5.85 -18.82
C ASP A 155 10.02 7.04 -17.84
N GLY A 156 8.87 7.59 -17.41
CA GLY A 156 8.78 8.77 -16.57
C GLY A 156 9.17 8.52 -15.12
N GLU A 157 9.76 9.52 -14.46
CA GLU A 157 9.97 9.47 -13.01
C GLU A 157 8.65 9.79 -12.27
N PHE A 158 8.37 9.02 -11.22
CA PHE A 158 7.20 9.20 -10.37
C PHE A 158 7.61 9.59 -8.93
N PRO A 159 6.82 10.46 -8.25
CA PRO A 159 5.71 11.24 -8.79
C PRO A 159 6.19 12.32 -9.78
N THR A 160 5.33 12.73 -10.72
CA THR A 160 5.61 13.88 -11.61
C THR A 160 5.60 15.20 -10.80
N PRO A 161 6.19 16.30 -11.31
CA PRO A 161 6.08 17.60 -10.65
C PRO A 161 4.63 18.09 -10.45
N LEU A 162 3.71 17.69 -11.33
CA LEU A 162 2.29 18.02 -11.18
C LEU A 162 1.62 17.12 -10.13
N MET A 163 1.94 15.83 -10.06
CA MET A 163 1.53 14.98 -8.95
C MET A 163 2.02 15.54 -7.60
N GLU A 164 3.28 15.97 -7.49
CA GLU A 164 3.80 16.58 -6.26
C GLU A 164 3.06 17.87 -5.89
N LYS A 165 2.67 18.66 -6.89
CA LYS A 165 1.96 19.92 -6.68
C LYS A 165 0.50 19.71 -6.26
N TYR A 166 -0.19 18.78 -6.91
CA TYR A 166 -1.65 18.65 -6.84
C TYR A 166 -2.14 17.47 -6.02
N LEU A 167 -1.37 16.38 -5.97
CA LEU A 167 -1.76 15.09 -5.39
C LEU A 167 -0.92 14.72 -4.16
N ALA A 168 -0.12 15.64 -3.64
CA ALA A 168 0.67 15.40 -2.44
C ALA A 168 -0.24 15.12 -1.23
N GLY A 169 -0.18 13.89 -0.73
CA GLY A 169 -1.03 13.43 0.37
C GLY A 169 -2.38 12.87 -0.07
N THR A 170 -2.66 12.84 -1.38
CA THR A 170 -3.76 12.08 -1.95
C THR A 170 -3.35 10.62 -2.00
N GLU A 171 -4.13 9.77 -1.33
CA GLU A 171 -3.97 8.33 -1.33
C GLU A 171 -5.21 7.69 -1.95
N ILE A 172 -5.00 6.57 -2.65
CA ILE A 172 -6.08 5.70 -3.11
C ILE A 172 -6.07 4.42 -2.26
N GLU A 173 -7.26 3.94 -1.93
CA GLU A 173 -7.44 2.66 -1.25
C GLU A 173 -7.51 1.55 -2.28
N ILE A 174 -6.64 0.56 -2.17
CA ILE A 174 -6.60 -0.60 -3.05
C ILE A 174 -6.78 -1.86 -2.20
N ASN A 175 -7.77 -2.66 -2.55
CA ASN A 175 -7.99 -3.98 -1.97
C ASN A 175 -7.02 -4.96 -2.63
N ILE A 176 -5.92 -5.27 -1.94
CA ILE A 176 -4.90 -6.21 -2.43
C ILE A 176 -5.39 -7.63 -2.29
N THR A 177 -6.05 -7.92 -1.17
CA THR A 177 -6.74 -9.18 -0.90
C THR A 177 -8.09 -8.86 -0.27
N PRO A 178 -9.01 -9.84 -0.10
CA PRO A 178 -10.26 -9.60 0.63
C PRO A 178 -10.10 -9.16 2.10
N ARG A 179 -8.89 -9.23 2.68
CA ARG A 179 -8.62 -8.87 4.09
C ARG A 179 -7.63 -7.73 4.26
N VAL A 180 -6.91 -7.36 3.20
CA VAL A 180 -5.87 -6.33 3.25
C VAL A 180 -6.16 -5.26 2.20
N THR A 181 -6.54 -4.09 2.72
CA THR A 181 -6.63 -2.85 1.96
C THR A 181 -5.42 -1.99 2.31
N VAL A 182 -4.79 -1.39 1.30
CA VAL A 182 -3.68 -0.46 1.47
C VAL A 182 -4.07 0.91 0.95
N ALA A 183 -3.68 1.97 1.67
CA ALA A 183 -3.71 3.33 1.16
C ALA A 183 -2.34 3.62 0.55
N VAL A 184 -2.30 3.95 -0.74
CA VAL A 184 -1.05 4.26 -1.46
C VAL A 184 -1.15 5.65 -2.11
N PRO A 185 -0.07 6.45 -2.08
CA PRO A 185 -0.04 7.73 -2.79
C PRO A 185 -0.33 7.55 -4.28
N VAL A 186 -0.91 8.56 -4.92
CA VAL A 186 -1.10 8.56 -6.38
C VAL A 186 0.24 8.69 -7.10
N ASP A 187 0.88 7.56 -7.38
CA ASP A 187 2.17 7.43 -8.05
C ASP A 187 2.26 6.15 -8.90
N GLY A 188 3.46 5.76 -9.32
CA GLY A 188 3.67 4.55 -10.12
C GLY A 188 3.27 3.25 -9.40
N LEU A 189 3.41 3.17 -8.07
CA LEU A 189 3.00 1.98 -7.30
C LEU A 189 1.48 1.84 -7.30
N ALA A 190 0.76 2.95 -7.10
CA ALA A 190 -0.70 3.00 -7.23
C ALA A 190 -1.15 2.52 -8.61
N ALA A 191 -0.51 3.01 -9.67
CA ALA A 191 -0.83 2.62 -11.04
C ALA A 191 -0.66 1.10 -11.26
N THR A 192 0.46 0.55 -10.81
CA THR A 192 0.74 -0.89 -10.89
C THR A 192 -0.29 -1.70 -10.13
N LEU A 193 -0.55 -1.38 -8.86
CA LEU A 193 -1.43 -2.18 -8.02
C LEU A 193 -2.87 -2.16 -8.58
N LEU A 194 -3.37 -1.01 -9.02
CA LEU A 194 -4.66 -0.93 -9.71
C LEU A 194 -4.70 -1.75 -10.99
N LEU A 195 -3.63 -1.72 -11.80
CA LEU A 195 -3.56 -2.49 -13.04
C LEU A 195 -3.60 -4.00 -12.78
N VAL A 196 -2.88 -4.45 -11.74
CA VAL A 196 -2.92 -5.85 -11.30
C VAL A 196 -4.34 -6.25 -10.92
N GLU A 197 -5.04 -5.46 -10.09
CA GLU A 197 -6.42 -5.77 -9.69
C GLU A 197 -7.38 -5.82 -10.89
N LEU A 198 -7.23 -4.91 -11.85
CA LEU A 198 -8.02 -4.92 -13.08
C LEU A 198 -7.70 -6.12 -13.98
N TYR A 199 -6.43 -6.55 -14.04
CA TYR A 199 -6.08 -7.80 -14.71
C TYR A 199 -6.71 -9.02 -14.02
N GLN A 200 -6.77 -9.04 -12.69
CA GLN A 200 -7.44 -10.12 -11.95
C GLN A 200 -8.94 -10.18 -12.30
N SER A 201 -9.64 -9.03 -12.21
CA SER A 201 -11.08 -8.95 -12.46
C SER A 201 -11.46 -9.33 -13.90
N THR A 202 -10.58 -9.00 -14.86
CA THR A 202 -10.74 -9.34 -16.29
C THR A 202 -10.15 -10.71 -16.68
N ARG A 203 -9.74 -11.53 -15.69
CA ARG A 203 -9.16 -12.88 -15.88
C ARG A 203 -7.82 -12.91 -16.65
N ARG A 204 -7.11 -11.78 -16.73
CA ARG A 204 -5.75 -11.60 -17.28
C ARG A 204 -4.67 -11.94 -16.24
N VAL A 205 -4.83 -13.08 -15.57
CA VAL A 205 -4.00 -13.49 -14.41
C VAL A 205 -2.53 -13.67 -14.79
N ARG A 206 -2.22 -14.07 -16.03
CA ARG A 206 -0.83 -14.27 -16.48
C ARG A 206 -0.10 -12.94 -16.60
N GLU A 207 -0.76 -11.93 -17.15
CA GLU A 207 -0.22 -10.58 -17.26
C GLU A 207 0.00 -9.94 -15.89
N ALA A 208 -0.92 -10.16 -14.95
CA ALA A 208 -0.76 -9.73 -13.55
C ALA A 208 0.49 -10.33 -12.89
N ILE A 209 0.69 -11.64 -13.02
CA ILE A 209 1.87 -12.33 -12.48
C ILE A 209 3.15 -11.79 -13.11
N ALA A 210 3.20 -11.70 -14.45
CA ALA A 210 4.39 -11.24 -15.16
C ALA A 210 4.80 -9.82 -14.73
N LEU A 211 3.84 -8.90 -14.60
CA LEU A 211 4.08 -7.55 -14.14
C LEU A 211 4.63 -7.50 -12.69
N LEU A 212 4.04 -8.28 -11.79
CA LEU A 212 4.48 -8.32 -10.39
C LEU A 212 5.85 -9.00 -10.23
N GLU A 213 6.16 -10.03 -11.01
CA GLU A 213 7.46 -10.70 -10.97
C GLU A 213 8.59 -9.73 -11.28
N GLU A 214 8.44 -8.93 -12.33
CA GLU A 214 9.39 -7.88 -12.72
C GLU A 214 9.55 -6.83 -11.61
N LEU A 215 8.44 -6.36 -11.04
CA LEU A 215 8.48 -5.27 -10.07
C LEU A 215 8.98 -5.69 -8.68
N VAL A 216 8.70 -6.91 -8.24
CA VAL A 216 9.23 -7.42 -6.97
C VAL A 216 10.77 -7.56 -7.03
N GLU A 217 11.34 -7.85 -8.19
CA GLU A 217 12.79 -7.87 -8.38
C GLU A 217 13.41 -6.47 -8.32
N LEU A 218 12.67 -5.45 -8.76
CA LEU A 218 13.11 -4.05 -8.76
C LEU A 218 12.85 -3.34 -7.43
N ALA A 219 11.81 -3.75 -6.70
CA ALA A 219 11.33 -3.11 -5.49
C ALA A 219 10.91 -4.15 -4.43
N GLU A 220 11.69 -4.24 -3.34
CA GLU A 220 11.41 -5.13 -2.19
C GLU A 220 10.26 -4.62 -1.30
N GLN A 221 9.09 -4.34 -1.90
CA GLN A 221 7.91 -3.88 -1.16
C GLN A 221 7.00 -5.06 -0.76
N PRO A 222 6.67 -5.23 0.52
CA PRO A 222 5.82 -6.34 0.97
C PRO A 222 4.44 -6.38 0.30
N VAL A 223 3.86 -5.24 -0.07
CA VAL A 223 2.54 -5.20 -0.72
C VAL A 223 2.55 -5.89 -2.09
N LEU A 224 3.62 -5.73 -2.87
CA LEU A 224 3.80 -6.42 -4.15
C LEU A 224 3.99 -7.92 -3.95
N VAL A 225 4.74 -8.30 -2.91
CA VAL A 225 4.92 -9.71 -2.54
C VAL A 225 3.59 -10.34 -2.12
N LEU A 226 2.76 -9.63 -1.34
CA LEU A 226 1.44 -10.11 -0.95
C LEU A 226 0.54 -10.36 -2.16
N SER A 227 0.43 -9.37 -3.05
CA SER A 227 -0.36 -9.48 -4.28
C SER A 227 0.11 -10.67 -5.14
N LEU A 228 1.42 -10.84 -5.30
CA LEU A 228 2.00 -11.98 -6.02
C LEU A 228 1.74 -13.32 -5.31
N CYS A 229 1.79 -13.36 -3.97
CA CYS A 229 1.48 -14.57 -3.20
C CYS A 229 0.04 -15.04 -3.40
N GLU A 230 -0.92 -14.12 -3.46
CA GLU A 230 -2.32 -14.46 -3.74
C GLU A 230 -2.46 -15.08 -5.13
N LEU A 231 -1.87 -14.45 -6.14
CA LEU A 231 -1.90 -14.95 -7.51
C LEU A 231 -1.23 -16.31 -7.64
N TYR A 232 -0.05 -16.49 -7.05
CA TYR A 232 0.63 -17.78 -7.00
C TYR A 232 -0.20 -18.85 -6.31
N ALA A 233 -0.86 -18.52 -5.18
CA ALA A 233 -1.71 -19.47 -4.48
C ALA A 233 -2.91 -19.90 -5.33
N SER A 234 -3.51 -18.98 -6.09
CA SER A 234 -4.61 -19.28 -7.03
C SER A 234 -4.19 -20.21 -8.19
N ARG A 235 -2.89 -20.26 -8.48
CA ARG A 235 -2.26 -21.04 -9.55
C ARG A 235 -1.47 -22.24 -9.04
N GLU A 236 -1.50 -22.50 -7.73
CA GLU A 236 -0.74 -23.56 -7.05
C GLU A 236 0.79 -23.46 -7.24
N ILE A 237 1.30 -22.23 -7.43
CA ILE A 237 2.74 -21.95 -7.59
C ILE A 237 3.40 -21.77 -6.20
N TRP A 238 3.37 -22.83 -5.41
CA TRP A 238 3.79 -22.80 -4.00
C TRP A 238 5.29 -22.51 -3.82
N ASP A 239 6.14 -22.99 -4.73
CA ASP A 239 7.58 -22.71 -4.70
C ASP A 239 7.89 -21.22 -4.85
N GLY A 240 7.15 -20.51 -5.71
CA GLY A 240 7.28 -19.06 -5.88
C GLY A 240 6.91 -18.30 -4.59
N ILE A 241 5.88 -18.75 -3.88
CA ILE A 241 5.54 -18.16 -2.57
C ILE A 241 6.67 -18.37 -1.56
N ILE A 242 7.26 -19.57 -1.53
CA ILE A 242 8.36 -19.88 -0.61
C ILE A 242 9.55 -18.97 -0.87
N GLU A 243 9.93 -18.80 -2.14
CA GLU A 243 11.05 -17.95 -2.55
C GLU A 243 10.83 -16.49 -2.16
N ARG A 244 9.66 -15.92 -2.46
CA ARG A 244 9.38 -14.49 -2.27
C ARG A 244 9.06 -14.11 -0.82
N ALA A 245 8.45 -15.02 -0.05
CA ALA A 245 8.03 -14.74 1.31
C ALA A 245 9.10 -15.07 2.37
N GLN A 246 10.16 -15.81 2.00
CA GLN A 246 11.18 -16.23 2.96
C GLN A 246 11.86 -15.03 3.63
N GLY A 247 11.93 -15.06 4.96
CA GLY A 247 12.62 -14.04 5.75
C GLY A 247 11.79 -12.78 6.05
N ILE A 248 10.59 -12.64 5.50
CA ILE A 248 9.68 -11.54 5.83
C ILE A 248 9.10 -11.74 7.24
N GLU A 249 9.23 -10.72 8.08
CA GLU A 249 8.72 -10.72 9.45
C GLU A 249 7.27 -10.20 9.52
N PRO A 250 6.34 -10.89 10.23
CA PRO A 250 4.93 -10.48 10.31
C PRO A 250 4.72 -9.28 11.27
N VAL A 251 5.00 -8.07 10.77
CA VAL A 251 5.03 -6.80 11.54
C VAL A 251 3.81 -5.90 11.32
N ASP A 252 3.06 -6.09 10.25
CA ASP A 252 1.78 -5.44 9.88
C ASP A 252 0.82 -6.48 9.27
N ASP A 253 -0.39 -6.07 8.89
CA ASP A 253 -1.39 -6.98 8.33
C ASP A 253 -0.96 -7.53 6.95
N VAL A 254 -0.26 -6.72 6.14
CA VAL A 254 0.34 -7.15 4.86
C VAL A 254 1.29 -8.31 5.07
N THR A 255 2.29 -8.13 5.93
CA THR A 255 3.33 -9.14 6.20
C THR A 255 2.80 -10.33 7.01
N VAL A 256 1.71 -10.16 7.78
CA VAL A 256 0.98 -11.28 8.39
C VAL A 256 0.33 -12.14 7.33
N GLU A 257 -0.34 -11.56 6.33
CA GLU A 257 -0.98 -12.35 5.28
C GLU A 257 0.04 -13.03 4.36
N ILE A 258 1.18 -12.38 4.07
CA ILE A 258 2.33 -13.05 3.43
C ILE A 258 2.77 -14.27 4.23
N ALA A 259 2.92 -14.14 5.55
CA ALA A 259 3.30 -15.27 6.41
C ALA A 259 2.24 -16.39 6.42
N ILE A 260 0.96 -16.07 6.22
CA ILE A 260 -0.11 -17.06 6.07
C ILE A 260 0.07 -17.81 4.75
N TYR A 261 0.26 -17.12 3.62
CA TYR A 261 0.54 -17.76 2.33
C TYR A 261 1.82 -18.60 2.39
N TYR A 262 2.88 -18.11 3.04
CA TYR A 262 4.12 -18.86 3.25
C TYR A 262 3.90 -20.14 4.07
N GLY A 263 3.14 -20.04 5.17
CA GLY A 263 2.77 -21.20 5.98
C GLY A 263 1.93 -22.21 5.19
N ARG A 264 1.00 -21.74 4.35
CA ARG A 264 0.23 -22.60 3.44
C ARG A 264 1.12 -23.28 2.41
N ALA A 265 2.03 -22.57 1.76
CA ALA A 265 2.98 -23.17 0.82
C ALA A 265 3.81 -24.28 1.47
N MET A 266 4.21 -24.12 2.74
CA MET A 266 4.86 -25.20 3.51
C MET A 266 3.94 -26.40 3.74
N GLN A 267 2.65 -26.22 3.98
CA GLN A 267 1.69 -27.32 4.10
C GLN A 267 1.55 -28.10 2.80
N GLU A 268 1.48 -27.41 1.67
CA GLU A 268 1.38 -28.02 0.33
C GLU A 268 2.66 -28.78 -0.04
N LYS A 269 3.79 -28.44 0.59
CA LYS A 269 5.05 -29.20 0.54
C LYS A 269 5.14 -30.33 1.58
N GLU A 270 4.06 -30.63 2.31
CA GLU A 270 4.01 -31.58 3.42
C GLU A 270 4.96 -31.23 4.59
N LEU A 271 5.49 -30.01 4.64
CA LEU A 271 6.40 -29.50 5.66
C LEU A 271 5.62 -28.95 6.86
N HIS A 272 4.78 -29.79 7.47
CA HIS A 272 3.82 -29.38 8.50
C HIS A 272 4.48 -28.80 9.77
N ASP A 273 5.68 -29.26 10.17
CA ASP A 273 6.40 -28.70 11.32
C ASP A 273 6.89 -27.27 11.03
N ALA A 274 7.38 -27.02 9.80
CA ALA A 274 7.75 -25.69 9.35
C ALA A 274 6.53 -24.77 9.30
N ALA A 275 5.42 -25.25 8.74
CA ALA A 275 4.15 -24.51 8.72
C ALA A 275 3.68 -24.13 10.13
N ILE A 276 3.71 -25.07 11.10
CA ILE A 276 3.35 -24.80 12.50
C ILE A 276 4.24 -23.71 13.10
N SER A 277 5.54 -23.73 12.82
CA SER A 277 6.49 -22.72 13.27
C SER A 277 6.14 -21.33 12.72
N VAL A 278 5.88 -21.23 11.41
CA VAL A 278 5.45 -19.99 10.74
C VAL A 278 4.17 -19.45 11.36
N PHE A 279 3.10 -20.25 11.42
CA PHE A 279 1.83 -19.79 11.99
C PHE A 279 1.93 -19.43 13.48
N SER A 280 2.75 -20.15 14.26
CA SER A 280 2.96 -19.83 15.67
C SER A 280 3.66 -18.49 15.86
N LYS A 281 4.63 -18.17 14.98
CA LYS A 281 5.28 -16.87 14.95
C LYS A 281 4.30 -15.76 14.57
N THR A 282 3.49 -15.97 13.53
CA THR A 282 2.42 -15.05 13.11
C THR A 282 1.44 -14.75 14.24
N LEU A 283 1.05 -15.78 15.01
CA LEU A 283 0.11 -15.66 16.13
C LEU A 283 0.73 -15.12 17.43
N SER A 284 2.04 -14.86 17.48
CA SER A 284 2.72 -14.37 18.70
C SER A 284 2.41 -12.90 19.02
N LYS A 285 2.13 -12.07 17.99
CA LYS A 285 1.83 -10.64 18.13
C LYS A 285 0.47 -10.32 17.53
N LYS A 286 -0.56 -10.34 18.38
CA LYS A 286 -1.97 -10.20 17.97
C LYS A 286 -2.53 -8.78 18.05
N LYS A 287 -1.92 -7.91 18.85
CA LYS A 287 -2.47 -6.58 19.12
C LYS A 287 -2.43 -5.72 17.86
N GLY A 288 -3.59 -5.19 17.46
CA GLY A 288 -3.72 -4.31 16.30
C GLY A 288 -3.71 -5.04 14.95
N ARG A 289 -3.94 -6.36 14.94
CA ARG A 289 -4.10 -7.16 13.71
C ARG A 289 -5.56 -7.33 13.34
N HIS A 290 -5.85 -7.42 12.04
CA HIS A 290 -7.18 -7.83 11.59
C HIS A 290 -7.58 -9.20 12.17
N PRO A 291 -8.75 -9.34 12.82
CA PRO A 291 -9.18 -10.59 13.45
C PRO A 291 -9.19 -11.78 12.48
N ASP A 292 -9.65 -11.57 11.24
CA ASP A 292 -9.73 -12.66 10.26
C ASP A 292 -8.36 -13.19 9.84
N LEU A 293 -7.31 -12.37 9.84
CA LEU A 293 -5.95 -12.84 9.57
C LEU A 293 -5.45 -13.75 10.69
N LEU A 294 -5.76 -13.41 11.95
CA LEU A 294 -5.42 -14.26 13.09
C LEU A 294 -6.22 -15.56 13.07
N ASN A 295 -7.49 -15.51 12.68
CA ASN A 295 -8.34 -16.69 12.54
C ASN A 295 -7.84 -17.61 11.43
N GLU A 296 -7.44 -17.03 10.30
CA GLU A 296 -6.87 -17.73 9.15
C GLU A 296 -5.56 -18.44 9.52
N ALA A 297 -4.63 -17.76 10.19
CA ALA A 297 -3.37 -18.37 10.66
C ALA A 297 -3.61 -19.50 11.68
N ALA A 298 -4.54 -19.31 12.62
CA ALA A 298 -4.88 -20.33 13.61
C ALA A 298 -5.57 -21.54 12.97
N TYR A 299 -6.44 -21.30 11.99
CA TYR A 299 -7.11 -22.35 11.24
C TYR A 299 -6.09 -23.23 10.52
N TRP A 300 -5.20 -22.64 9.72
CA TRP A 300 -4.19 -23.41 9.00
C TRP A 300 -3.19 -24.10 9.93
N ARG A 301 -2.86 -23.52 11.08
CA ARG A 301 -2.06 -24.23 12.08
C ARG A 301 -2.79 -25.46 12.64
N ALA A 302 -4.08 -25.36 12.93
CA ALA A 302 -4.90 -26.47 13.37
C ALA A 302 -4.96 -27.59 12.32
N ILE A 303 -5.01 -27.24 11.03
CA ILE A 303 -4.88 -28.20 9.92
C ILE A 303 -3.55 -28.95 10.00
N SER A 304 -2.41 -28.25 10.17
CA SER A 304 -1.12 -28.94 10.33
C SER A 304 -1.08 -29.86 11.55
N TYR A 305 -1.65 -29.44 12.68
CA TYR A 305 -1.77 -30.32 13.85
C TYR A 305 -2.61 -31.56 13.53
N GLN A 306 -3.74 -31.39 12.84
CA GLN A 306 -4.62 -32.50 12.47
C GLN A 306 -3.91 -33.49 11.54
N THR A 307 -3.22 -33.01 10.50
CA THR A 307 -2.49 -33.86 9.54
C THR A 307 -1.36 -34.65 10.20
N GLN A 308 -0.70 -34.08 11.21
CA GLN A 308 0.33 -34.77 11.99
C GLN A 308 -0.23 -35.70 13.10
N GLY A 309 -1.54 -35.90 13.19
CA GLY A 309 -2.16 -36.71 14.24
C GLY A 309 -2.16 -36.08 15.64
N LYS A 310 -1.81 -34.79 15.76
CA LYS A 310 -1.83 -34.01 17.01
C LYS A 310 -3.26 -33.57 17.34
N HIS A 311 -4.19 -34.53 17.43
CA HIS A 311 -5.64 -34.30 17.50
C HIS A 311 -6.09 -33.41 18.67
N SER A 312 -5.46 -33.54 19.85
CA SER A 312 -5.79 -32.68 20.99
C SER A 312 -5.46 -31.21 20.74
N GLN A 313 -4.33 -30.91 20.10
CA GLN A 313 -3.92 -29.54 19.77
C GLN A 313 -4.84 -28.95 18.70
N ALA A 314 -5.10 -29.73 17.63
CA ALA A 314 -6.01 -29.33 16.56
C ALA A 314 -7.42 -29.02 17.10
N ARG A 315 -8.01 -29.94 17.88
CA ARG A 315 -9.34 -29.76 18.47
C ARG A 315 -9.42 -28.51 19.34
N LYS A 316 -8.44 -28.30 20.23
CA LYS A 316 -8.40 -27.11 21.10
C LYS A 316 -8.38 -25.81 20.29
N GLU A 317 -7.66 -25.80 19.17
CA GLU A 317 -7.57 -24.63 18.30
C GLU A 317 -8.87 -24.40 17.51
N PHE A 318 -9.49 -25.45 16.97
CA PHE A 318 -10.81 -25.35 16.33
C PHE A 318 -11.92 -24.97 17.30
N GLU A 319 -11.93 -25.49 18.54
CA GLU A 319 -12.92 -25.11 19.57
C GLU A 319 -12.81 -23.61 19.89
N LYS A 320 -11.58 -23.11 20.00
CA LYS A 320 -11.34 -21.69 20.21
C LYS A 320 -11.84 -20.86 19.02
N LEU A 321 -11.50 -21.26 17.81
CA LEU A 321 -11.96 -20.58 16.59
C LEU A 321 -13.49 -20.59 16.49
N TYR A 322 -14.14 -21.70 16.79
CA TYR A 322 -15.60 -21.79 16.77
C TYR A 322 -16.25 -20.89 17.82
N ALA A 323 -15.66 -20.75 19.00
CA ALA A 323 -16.17 -19.87 20.05
C ALA A 323 -16.09 -18.38 19.66
N GLU A 324 -15.07 -17.98 18.89
CA GLU A 324 -14.85 -16.60 18.45
C GLU A 324 -15.54 -16.29 17.11
N ALA A 325 -15.55 -17.25 16.17
CA ALA A 325 -16.04 -17.12 14.80
C ALA A 325 -16.63 -18.47 14.30
N PRO A 326 -17.88 -18.82 14.69
CA PRO A 326 -18.46 -20.15 14.43
C PRO A 326 -18.67 -20.45 12.93
N ASN A 327 -18.79 -19.40 12.10
CA ASN A 327 -18.96 -19.51 10.65
C ASN A 327 -17.63 -19.41 9.88
N PHE A 328 -16.48 -19.42 10.57
CA PHE A 328 -15.18 -19.31 9.92
C PHE A 328 -14.83 -20.61 9.20
N ARG A 329 -14.84 -20.56 7.86
CA ARG A 329 -14.57 -21.72 6.98
C ARG A 329 -15.47 -22.91 7.36
N ASP A 330 -14.89 -24.09 7.56
CA ASP A 330 -15.55 -25.34 7.90
C ASP A 330 -15.33 -25.73 9.39
N VAL A 331 -14.98 -24.77 10.27
CA VAL A 331 -14.59 -25.07 11.66
C VAL A 331 -15.66 -25.84 12.44
N ALA A 332 -16.94 -25.52 12.23
CA ALA A 332 -18.07 -26.23 12.82
C ALA A 332 -18.09 -27.70 12.40
N GLN A 333 -17.87 -27.99 11.11
CA GLN A 333 -17.83 -29.34 10.57
C GLN A 333 -16.62 -30.10 11.11
N ARG A 334 -15.44 -29.49 11.15
CA ARG A 334 -14.23 -30.13 11.68
C ARG A 334 -14.37 -30.59 13.12
N LEU A 335 -15.09 -29.84 13.96
CA LEU A 335 -15.36 -30.26 15.34
C LEU A 335 -16.25 -31.51 15.44
N THR A 336 -17.16 -31.72 14.47
CA THR A 336 -17.96 -32.95 14.41
C THR A 336 -17.09 -34.16 14.10
N ASP A 337 -16.06 -34.04 13.25
CA ASP A 337 -15.16 -35.14 12.90
C ASP A 337 -14.35 -35.66 14.10
N PHE A 338 -14.05 -34.79 15.09
CA PHE A 338 -13.42 -35.20 16.35
C PHE A 338 -14.36 -35.94 17.31
N SER A 339 -15.67 -35.87 17.08
CA SER A 339 -16.69 -36.48 17.93
C SER A 339 -17.02 -37.93 17.53
N VAL A 340 -16.54 -38.37 16.37
CA VAL A 340 -16.86 -39.68 15.75
C VAL A 340 -15.73 -40.71 15.94
N ARG A 341 -14.64 -40.37 16.64
CA ARG A 341 -13.51 -41.27 16.94
C ARG A 341 -13.45 -41.64 18.42
#